data_AF-A0AAD9CF32-F1
#
_entry.id   AF-A0AAD9CF32-F1
#
_cell.length_a   1.000
_cell.length_b   1.000
_cell.length_c   1.000
_cell.angle_alpha   90.00
_cell.angle_beta   90.00
_cell.angle_gamma   90.00
#
_symmetry.space_group_name_H-M   'P 1'
#
loop_
_entity.id
_entity.type
_entity.pdbx_description
1 polymer ?
#
loop_
_entity_poly.entity_id
_entity_poly.type
_entity_poly.pdbx_seq_one_letter_code
_entity_poly.pdbx_strand_id
1 'polypeptide(L)'
;MLDFLDPSFASNCMWRYYNLTIQSQNPDPHAFIRMALRDEPQGWYNLGLLTAEGYRLPLSVLTQLGLSELYMADNSLLLSTLYERCRDSEDTDSYLPCSLALFKVHLQSFQKDYCTAIMFSTTVAAVAAPTIFLIILGMLRRHVPSPT
;
A
#
# COMPACT_ATOMS: atom_id res chain seq x y z
N MET A 1 42.45 21.02 -8.73
CA MET A 1 42.07 21.84 -7.56
C MET A 1 40.58 22.12 -7.66
N LEU A 2 39.75 21.13 -7.29
CA LEU A 2 38.28 21.19 -7.36
C LEU A 2 37.71 20.39 -6.18
N ASP A 3 38.11 20.75 -4.96
CA ASP A 3 37.60 20.16 -3.70
C ASP A 3 37.21 21.29 -2.72
N PHE A 4 36.38 22.25 -3.18
CA PHE A 4 36.00 23.41 -2.35
C PHE A 4 34.82 23.13 -1.40
N LEU A 5 34.15 21.99 -1.51
CA LEU A 5 33.09 21.63 -0.58
C LEU A 5 33.45 20.35 0.14
N ASP A 6 33.82 20.51 1.41
CA ASP A 6 33.92 19.41 2.35
C ASP A 6 32.66 18.52 2.20
N PRO A 7 32.79 17.20 2.02
CA PRO A 7 31.66 16.30 1.80
C PRO A 7 30.59 16.40 2.91
N SER A 8 31.00 16.72 4.14
CA SER A 8 30.10 16.92 5.27
C SER A 8 29.34 18.26 5.20
N PHE A 9 29.93 19.29 4.59
CA PHE A 9 29.26 20.57 4.38
C PHE A 9 28.29 20.49 3.20
N ALA A 10 28.68 19.83 2.11
CA ALA A 10 27.80 19.54 0.99
C ALA A 10 26.60 18.67 1.41
N SER A 11 26.82 17.66 2.25
CA SER A 11 25.72 16.84 2.77
C SER A 11 24.74 17.66 3.60
N ASN A 12 25.22 18.56 4.47
CA ASN A 12 24.39 19.44 5.29
C ASN A 12 23.54 20.43 4.45
N CYS A 13 24.14 21.07 3.44
CA CYS A 13 23.39 21.96 2.54
C CYS A 13 22.31 21.20 1.76
N MET A 14 22.64 20.01 1.25
CA MET A 14 21.67 19.17 0.55
C MET A 14 20.57 18.69 1.49
N TRP A 15 20.89 18.33 2.74
CA TRP A 15 19.91 17.91 3.74
C TRP A 15 18.94 19.06 4.08
N ARG A 16 19.45 20.28 4.27
CA ARG A 16 18.62 21.47 4.48
C ARG A 16 17.72 21.78 3.28
N TYR A 17 18.22 21.61 2.07
CA TYR A 17 17.42 21.73 0.84
C TYR A 17 16.32 20.67 0.74
N TYR A 18 16.62 19.40 1.07
CA TYR A 18 15.62 18.35 1.07
C TYR A 18 14.53 18.60 2.11
N ASN A 19 14.89 18.97 3.34
CA ASN A 19 13.93 19.30 4.38
C ASN A 19 12.96 20.41 3.93
N LEU A 20 13.48 21.47 3.28
CA LEU A 20 12.64 22.51 2.66
C LEU A 20 11.73 21.95 1.56
N THR A 21 12.20 20.97 0.80
CA THR A 21 11.42 20.31 -0.26
C THR A 21 10.27 19.49 0.33
N ILE A 22 10.46 18.81 1.47
CA ILE A 22 9.40 18.05 2.17
C ILE A 22 8.25 18.98 2.59
N GLN A 23 8.56 20.24 2.93
CA GLN A 23 7.58 21.24 3.34
C GLN A 23 6.93 22.01 2.17
N SER A 24 7.35 21.73 0.93
CA SER A 24 6.79 22.37 -0.28
C SER A 24 5.37 21.90 -0.54
N GLN A 25 4.55 22.77 -1.13
CA GLN A 25 3.20 22.42 -1.61
C GLN A 25 3.23 21.33 -2.70
N ASN A 26 4.36 21.17 -3.40
CA ASN A 26 4.67 20.07 -4.31
C ASN A 26 6.10 19.60 -4.05
N PRO A 27 6.31 18.56 -3.24
CA PRO A 27 7.65 18.02 -3.01
C PRO A 27 8.17 17.30 -4.26
N ASP A 28 9.42 17.54 -4.63
CA ASP A 28 10.09 16.83 -5.71
C ASP A 28 10.38 15.37 -5.27
N PRO A 29 9.86 14.35 -5.97
CA PRO A 29 10.17 12.95 -5.67
C PRO A 29 11.68 12.66 -5.62
N HIS A 30 12.50 13.42 -6.35
CA HIS A 30 13.96 13.27 -6.34
C HIS A 30 14.58 13.44 -4.94
N ALA A 31 14.03 14.32 -4.11
CA ALA A 31 14.47 14.51 -2.73
C ALA A 31 14.27 13.24 -1.90
N PHE A 32 13.08 12.66 -1.97
CA PHE A 32 12.75 11.42 -1.24
C PHE A 32 13.57 10.24 -1.72
N ILE A 33 13.80 10.13 -3.04
CA ILE A 33 14.67 9.10 -3.63
C ILE A 33 16.08 9.20 -3.05
N ARG A 34 16.64 10.41 -2.98
CA ARG A 34 18.01 10.56 -2.45
C ARG A 34 18.09 10.25 -0.96
N MET A 35 17.07 10.58 -0.17
CA MET A 35 17.02 10.20 1.24
C MET A 35 16.92 8.67 1.40
N ALA A 36 16.05 8.01 0.62
CA ALA A 36 15.93 6.55 0.65
C ALA A 36 17.24 5.85 0.25
N LEU A 37 17.98 6.39 -0.73
CA LEU A 37 19.30 5.89 -1.12
C LEU A 37 20.40 6.12 -0.07
N ARG A 38 20.13 6.92 0.97
CA ARG A 38 21.01 7.13 2.13
C ARG A 38 20.53 6.34 3.35
N ASP A 39 19.60 5.41 3.15
CA ASP A 39 18.95 4.63 4.20
C ASP A 39 18.22 5.48 5.25
N GLU A 40 17.83 6.70 4.87
CA GLU A 40 17.07 7.60 5.73
C GLU A 40 15.58 7.18 5.71
N PRO A 41 14.98 6.89 6.88
CA PRO A 41 13.61 6.37 6.97
C PRO A 41 12.56 7.33 6.40
N GLN A 42 12.80 8.64 6.48
CA GLN A 42 11.91 9.66 5.94
C GLN A 42 11.83 9.58 4.41
N GLY A 43 12.89 9.14 3.73
CA GLY A 43 12.88 8.90 2.29
C GLY A 43 11.92 7.77 1.93
N TRP A 44 12.09 6.61 2.58
CA TRP A 44 11.23 5.44 2.38
C TRP A 44 9.76 5.72 2.69
N TYR A 45 9.49 6.39 3.81
CA TYR A 45 8.11 6.75 4.21
C TYR A 45 7.44 7.66 3.18
N ASN A 46 8.12 8.72 2.74
CA ASN A 46 7.54 9.68 1.79
C ASN A 46 7.36 9.07 0.40
N LEU A 47 8.26 8.19 -0.06
CA LEU A 47 8.05 7.41 -1.29
C LEU A 47 6.82 6.49 -1.17
N GLY A 48 6.63 5.88 0.00
CA GLY A 48 5.43 5.12 0.33
C GLY A 48 4.18 5.98 0.25
N LEU A 49 4.20 7.19 0.84
CA LEU A 49 3.07 8.11 0.80
C LEU A 49 2.71 8.52 -0.64
N LEU A 50 3.70 8.90 -1.45
CA LEU A 50 3.49 9.21 -2.86
C LEU A 50 2.83 8.04 -3.61
N THR A 51 3.34 6.82 -3.37
CA THR A 51 2.82 5.61 -3.99
C THR A 51 1.37 5.34 -3.54
N ALA A 52 1.06 5.57 -2.27
CA ALA A 52 -0.28 5.39 -1.71
C ALA A 52 -1.28 6.42 -2.26
N GLU A 53 -0.81 7.62 -2.60
CA GLU A 53 -1.58 8.67 -3.27
C GLU A 53 -1.73 8.45 -4.79
N GLY A 54 -1.11 7.40 -5.32
CA GLY A 54 -1.24 6.98 -6.72
C GLY A 54 -0.11 7.44 -7.65
N TYR A 55 0.95 8.03 -7.10
CA TYR A 55 2.15 8.32 -7.87
C TYR A 55 2.87 7.02 -8.25
N ARG A 56 3.10 6.80 -9.54
CA ARG A 56 3.82 5.61 -10.02
C ARG A 56 5.31 5.90 -10.04
N LEU A 57 6.06 5.25 -9.15
CA LEU A 57 7.51 5.33 -9.15
C LEU A 57 8.08 4.81 -10.48
N PRO A 58 8.92 5.60 -11.19
CA PRO A 58 9.54 5.14 -12.43
C PRO A 58 10.42 3.91 -12.21
N LEU A 59 10.50 3.03 -13.22
CA LEU A 59 11.35 1.82 -13.16
C LEU A 59 12.82 2.14 -12.85
N SER A 60 13.34 3.27 -13.34
CA SER A 60 14.70 3.73 -13.04
C SER A 60 14.92 3.95 -11.54
N VAL A 61 13.92 4.50 -10.84
CA VAL A 61 13.97 4.76 -9.40
C VAL A 61 13.89 3.45 -8.63
N LEU A 62 12.94 2.58 -8.97
CA LEU A 62 12.82 1.28 -8.34
C LEU A 62 14.08 0.44 -8.52
N THR A 63 14.72 0.52 -9.68
CA THR A 63 16.00 -0.17 -9.93
C THR A 63 17.10 0.36 -9.01
N GLN A 64 17.22 1.68 -8.84
CA GLN A 64 18.19 2.28 -7.91
C GLN A 64 17.94 1.86 -6.46
N LEU A 65 16.67 1.69 -6.09
CA LEU A 65 16.27 1.22 -4.76
C LEU A 65 16.37 -0.31 -4.62
N GLY A 66 16.74 -1.06 -5.66
CA GLY A 66 16.75 -2.53 -5.61
C GLY A 66 15.36 -3.16 -5.46
N LEU A 67 14.35 -2.53 -6.06
CA LEU A 67 12.93 -2.90 -6.04
C LEU A 67 12.35 -3.09 -7.47
N SER A 68 13.21 -3.36 -8.46
CA SER A 68 12.79 -3.49 -9.88
C SER A 68 11.72 -4.55 -10.10
N GLU A 69 11.76 -5.66 -9.36
CA GLU A 69 10.77 -6.74 -9.41
C GLU A 69 9.36 -6.27 -9.03
N LEU A 70 9.26 -5.19 -8.24
CA LEU A 70 7.98 -4.64 -7.76
C LEU A 70 7.33 -3.67 -8.76
N TYR A 71 7.97 -3.35 -9.89
CA TYR A 71 7.45 -2.38 -10.85
C TYR A 71 6.07 -2.77 -11.43
N MET A 72 5.86 -4.07 -11.65
CA MET A 72 4.59 -4.63 -12.14
C MET A 72 3.76 -5.31 -11.04
N ALA A 73 4.22 -5.24 -9.78
CA ALA A 73 3.52 -5.85 -8.66
C ALA A 73 2.28 -5.05 -8.25
N ASP A 74 1.45 -5.65 -7.39
CA ASP A 74 0.39 -4.91 -6.74
C ASP A 74 0.96 -3.78 -5.88
N ASN A 75 0.25 -2.65 -5.84
CA ASN A 75 0.67 -1.48 -5.07
C ASN A 75 0.81 -1.80 -3.58
N SER A 76 0.01 -2.75 -3.07
CA SER A 76 0.10 -3.22 -1.68
C SER A 76 1.48 -3.80 -1.36
N LEU A 77 2.08 -4.56 -2.30
CA LEU A 77 3.40 -5.18 -2.16
C LEU A 77 4.51 -4.13 -2.22
N LEU A 78 4.42 -3.19 -3.15
CA LEU A 78 5.38 -2.09 -3.23
C LEU A 78 5.32 -1.21 -1.97
N LEU A 79 4.11 -0.88 -1.50
CA LEU A 79 3.91 -0.10 -0.28
C LEU A 79 4.40 -0.82 0.97
N SER A 80 4.11 -2.12 1.10
CA SER A 80 4.59 -2.89 2.26
C SER A 80 6.11 -2.91 2.29
N THR A 81 6.77 -3.14 1.16
CA THR A 81 8.24 -3.15 1.10
C THR A 81 8.84 -1.77 1.42
N LEU A 82 8.24 -0.68 0.95
CA LEU A 82 8.71 0.68 1.29
C LEU A 82 8.57 0.96 2.79
N TYR A 83 7.44 0.61 3.42
CA TYR A 83 7.24 0.84 4.86
C TYR A 83 8.01 -0.14 5.74
N GLU A 84 8.27 -1.37 5.30
CA GLU A 84 9.16 -2.32 5.97
C GLU A 84 10.59 -1.78 6.03
N ARG A 85 11.12 -1.29 4.90
CA ARG A 85 12.45 -0.65 4.89
C ARG A 85 12.54 0.59 5.75
N CYS A 86 11.45 1.36 5.85
CA CYS A 86 11.41 2.45 6.81
C CYS A 86 11.44 1.93 8.27
N ARG A 87 10.58 0.97 8.61
CA ARG A 87 10.46 0.41 9.97
C ARG A 87 11.76 -0.24 10.44
N ASP A 88 12.43 -0.94 9.52
CA ASP A 88 13.65 -1.71 9.79
C ASP A 88 14.92 -0.83 9.71
N SER A 89 14.76 0.50 9.71
CA SER A 89 15.85 1.48 9.85
C SER A 89 16.45 1.47 11.26
N GLU A 90 17.67 1.99 11.40
CA GLU A 90 18.34 2.16 12.70
C GLU A 90 17.66 3.22 13.59
N ASP A 91 16.87 4.12 13.01
CA ASP A 91 16.17 5.18 13.72
C ASP A 91 14.87 4.67 14.38
N THR A 92 14.88 4.55 15.70
CA THR A 92 13.74 4.07 16.49
C THR A 92 12.51 4.97 16.42
N ASP A 93 12.68 6.27 16.15
CA ASP A 93 11.55 7.21 16.08
C ASP A 93 10.72 6.98 14.82
N SER A 94 11.32 6.37 13.79
CA SER A 94 10.62 5.99 12.56
C SER A 94 9.78 4.71 12.68
N TYR A 95 10.02 3.89 13.71
CA TYR A 95 9.36 2.60 13.89
C TYR A 95 7.84 2.72 13.99
N LEU A 96 7.35 3.63 14.84
CA LEU A 96 5.92 3.84 15.07
C LEU A 96 5.17 4.37 13.83
N PRO A 97 5.58 5.49 13.17
CA PRO A 97 4.87 5.99 12.01
C PRO A 97 4.92 5.02 10.83
N CYS A 98 6.03 4.28 10.65
CA CYS A 98 6.17 3.31 9.55
C CYS A 98 5.41 2.01 9.83
N SER A 99 5.38 1.52 11.06
CA SER A 99 4.52 0.38 11.45
C SER A 99 3.03 0.71 11.30
N LEU A 100 2.62 1.93 11.64
CA LEU A 100 1.23 2.36 11.46
C LEU A 100 0.84 2.43 9.98
N ALA A 101 1.73 2.96 9.14
CA ALA A 101 1.51 3.00 7.69
C ALA A 101 1.44 1.58 7.09
N LEU A 102 2.34 0.68 7.51
CA LEU A 102 2.32 -0.72 7.12
C LEU A 102 1.01 -1.40 7.54
N PHE A 103 0.57 -1.18 8.78
CA PHE A 103 -0.71 -1.69 9.28
C PHE A 103 -1.90 -1.20 8.45
N LYS A 104 -1.91 0.08 8.04
CA LYS A 104 -2.93 0.64 7.15
C LYS A 104 -2.97 -0.10 5.80
N VAL A 105 -1.82 -0.39 5.20
CA VAL A 105 -1.74 -1.14 3.92
C VAL A 105 -2.35 -2.53 4.08
N HIS A 106 -1.99 -3.25 5.14
CA HIS A 106 -2.56 -4.57 5.42
C HIS A 106 -4.07 -4.51 5.66
N LEU A 107 -4.55 -3.55 6.45
CA LEU A 107 -5.99 -3.36 6.67
C LEU A 107 -6.75 -3.09 5.38
N GLN A 108 -6.20 -2.27 4.49
CA GLN A 108 -6.82 -2.00 3.19
C GLN A 108 -6.88 -3.27 2.32
N SER A 109 -5.83 -4.10 2.34
CA SER A 109 -5.85 -5.41 1.68
C SER A 109 -6.94 -6.31 2.26
N PHE A 110 -6.96 -6.47 3.59
CA PHE A 110 -7.98 -7.29 4.26
C PHE A 110 -9.40 -6.81 4.00
N GLN A 111 -9.63 -5.50 3.99
CA GLN A 111 -10.92 -4.93 3.69
C GLN A 111 -11.37 -5.27 2.27
N LYS A 112 -10.47 -5.18 1.29
CA LYS A 112 -10.75 -5.54 -0.11
C LYS A 112 -11.14 -7.01 -0.23
N ASP A 113 -10.40 -7.90 0.43
CA ASP A 113 -10.65 -9.34 0.39
C ASP A 113 -11.95 -9.70 1.10
N TYR A 114 -12.22 -9.11 2.27
CA TYR A 114 -13.43 -9.34 3.05
C TYR A 114 -14.69 -8.82 2.35
N CYS A 115 -14.66 -7.62 1.76
CA CYS A 115 -15.77 -7.09 0.97
C CYS A 115 -16.09 -8.00 -0.23
N THR A 116 -15.06 -8.50 -0.92
CA THR A 116 -15.22 -9.43 -2.04
C THR A 116 -15.91 -10.72 -1.58
N ALA A 117 -15.45 -11.32 -0.49
CA ALA A 117 -16.03 -12.54 0.09
C ALA A 117 -17.49 -12.35 0.53
N ILE A 118 -17.82 -11.21 1.14
CA ILE A 118 -19.20 -10.86 1.52
C ILE A 118 -20.09 -10.75 0.28
N MET A 119 -19.64 -10.05 -0.77
CA MET A 119 -20.43 -9.90 -1.99
C MET A 119 -20.72 -11.26 -2.64
N PHE A 120 -19.74 -12.16 -2.71
CA PHE A 120 -19.96 -13.52 -3.21
C PHE A 120 -20.95 -14.30 -2.34
N SER A 121 -20.81 -14.24 -1.01
CA SER A 121 -21.68 -14.99 -0.10
C SER A 121 -23.14 -14.51 -0.17
N THR A 122 -23.35 -13.19 -0.21
CA THR A 122 -24.69 -12.59 -0.28
C THR A 122 -25.38 -12.86 -1.61
N THR A 123 -24.66 -12.79 -2.74
CA THR A 123 -25.22 -13.11 -4.05
C THR A 123 -25.63 -14.57 -4.16
N VAL A 124 -24.81 -15.51 -3.66
CA VAL A 124 -25.16 -16.93 -3.62
C VAL A 124 -26.41 -17.17 -2.77
N ALA A 125 -26.48 -16.58 -1.57
CA ALA A 125 -27.65 -16.71 -0.70
C ALA A 125 -28.93 -16.16 -1.34
N ALA A 126 -28.85 -15.01 -2.01
CA ALA A 126 -29.99 -14.38 -2.68
C ALA A 126 -30.57 -15.21 -3.83
N VAL A 127 -29.76 -16.06 -4.49
CA VAL A 127 -30.23 -16.94 -5.58
C VAL A 127 -30.68 -18.31 -5.05
N ALA A 128 -29.90 -18.90 -4.13
CA ALA A 128 -30.15 -20.24 -3.61
C ALA A 128 -31.38 -20.28 -2.67
N ALA A 129 -31.56 -19.29 -1.80
CA ALA A 129 -32.67 -19.28 -0.85
C ALA A 129 -34.06 -19.31 -1.52
N PRO A 130 -34.39 -18.44 -2.50
CA PRO A 130 -35.69 -18.48 -3.15
C PRO A 130 -35.90 -19.72 -4.03
N THR A 131 -34.85 -20.22 -4.69
CA THR A 131 -34.95 -21.46 -5.48
C THR A 131 -35.22 -22.68 -4.60
N ILE A 132 -34.50 -22.83 -3.49
CA ILE A 132 -34.74 -23.88 -2.49
C ILE A 132 -36.14 -23.73 -1.90
N PHE A 133 -36.56 -22.51 -1.55
CA PHE A 133 -37.91 -22.26 -1.03
C PHE A 133 -39.01 -22.67 -2.01
N LEU A 134 -38.87 -22.32 -3.29
CA LEU A 134 -39.82 -22.72 -4.34
C LEU A 134 -39.86 -24.24 -4.55
N ILE A 135 -38.71 -24.93 -4.48
CA ILE A 135 -38.63 -26.39 -4.57
C ILE A 135 -39.36 -27.03 -3.39
N ILE A 136 -39.12 -26.58 -2.16
CA ILE A 136 -39.79 -27.08 -0.95
C ILE A 136 -41.30 -26.84 -1.03
N LEU A 137 -41.74 -25.64 -1.44
CA LEU A 137 -43.15 -25.32 -1.60
C LEU A 137 -43.81 -26.20 -2.67
N GLY A 138 -43.11 -26.46 -3.78
CA GLY A 138 -43.54 -27.38 -4.83
C GLY A 138 -43.70 -28.81 -4.34
N MET A 139 -42.76 -29.30 -3.52
CA MET A 139 -42.86 -30.64 -2.90
C MET A 139 -44.05 -30.74 -1.93
N LEU A 140 -44.24 -29.74 -1.05
CA LEU A 140 -45.37 -29.67 -0.12
C LEU A 140 -46.71 -29.67 -0.85
N ARG A 141 -46.84 -28.88 -1.92
CA ARG A 141 -48.08 -28.86 -2.72
C ARG A 141 -48.36 -30.19 -3.43
N ARG A 142 -47.33 -30.93 -3.86
CA ARG A 142 -47.50 -32.29 -4.44
C ARG A 142 -47.88 -33.34 -3.40
N HIS A 143 -47.49 -33.14 -2.14
CA HIS A 143 -47.78 -34.08 -1.04
C HIS A 143 -49.16 -33.90 -0.42
N VAL A 144 -49.88 -32.81 -0.69
CA VAL A 144 -51.30 -32.67 -0.33
C VAL A 144 -52.12 -33.44 -1.37
N PRO A 145 -52.71 -34.60 -1.05
CA PRO A 145 -53.58 -35.31 -1.97
C PRO A 145 -54.82 -34.46 -2.21
N SER A 146 -55.25 -34.36 -3.46
CA SER A 146 -56.55 -33.78 -3.83
C SER A 146 -57.66 -34.47 -3.02
N PRO A 147 -58.51 -33.73 -2.29
CA PRO A 147 -59.66 -34.32 -1.63
C PRO A 147 -60.68 -34.74 -2.70
N THR A 148 -60.81 -36.05 -2.91
CA THR A 148 -61.93 -36.69 -3.61
C THR A 148 -62.53 -37.74 -2.70
#